data_AF-A0A2V7PD45-F1
#
_entry.id   AF-A0A2V7PD45-F1
#
_cell.length_a   1.000
_cell.length_b   1.000
_cell.length_c   1.000
_cell.angle_alpha   90.00
_cell.angle_beta   90.00
_cell.angle_gamma   90.00
#
_symmetry.space_group_name_H-M   'P 1'
#
loop_
_entity.id
_entity.type
_entity.pdbx_description
1 polymer ?
#
loop_
_entity_poly.entity_id
_entity_poly.type
_entity_poly.pdbx_seq_one_letter_code
_entity_poly.pdbx_strand_id
1 'polypeptide(L)'
;MSDATLRARTGCAWERWVRALDRAQAYSWPHRRIAAYVRQTYKVADWWCQTVTVGYERIKGLRVVGQRRDGGFEASKSKTFTAPLTRLYRAWSDARTRAT
;
A
#
# COMPACT_ATOMS: atom_id res chain seq x y z
N MET A 1 4.31 -4.70 -1.54
CA MET A 1 3.83 -5.85 -2.31
C MET A 1 4.56 -5.89 -3.63
N SER A 2 5.01 -7.06 -4.08
CA SER A 2 5.72 -7.21 -5.34
C SER A 2 4.75 -7.38 -6.51
N ASP A 3 5.16 -6.89 -7.69
CA ASP A 3 4.39 -6.95 -8.93
C ASP A 3 4.03 -8.39 -9.33
N ALA A 4 4.93 -9.34 -9.03
CA ALA A 4 4.75 -10.76 -9.26
C ALA A 4 3.50 -11.34 -8.57
N THR A 5 3.21 -10.94 -7.32
CA THR A 5 2.04 -11.44 -6.58
C THR A 5 0.73 -10.90 -7.17
N LEU A 6 0.73 -9.65 -7.64
CA LEU A 6 -0.44 -9.04 -8.27
C LEU A 6 -0.75 -9.70 -9.61
N ARG A 7 0.27 -9.96 -10.42
CA ARG A 7 0.14 -10.63 -11.72
C ARG A 7 -0.39 -12.05 -11.57
N ALA A 8 0.10 -12.81 -10.58
CA ALA A 8 -0.36 -14.17 -10.30
C ALA A 8 -1.83 -14.23 -9.83
N ARG A 9 -2.32 -13.19 -9.14
CA ARG A 9 -3.65 -13.21 -8.51
C ARG A 9 -4.73 -12.45 -9.27
N THR A 10 -4.35 -11.45 -10.06
CA THR A 10 -5.27 -10.66 -10.89
C THR A 10 -5.18 -11.03 -12.38
N GLY A 11 -4.20 -11.87 -12.76
CA GLY A 11 -3.95 -12.25 -14.15
C GLY A 11 -3.45 -11.10 -15.05
N CYS A 12 -3.17 -9.92 -14.48
CA CYS A 12 -2.80 -8.72 -15.22
C CYS A 12 -1.59 -8.03 -14.59
N ALA A 13 -0.72 -7.47 -15.43
CA ALA A 13 0.42 -6.63 -15.01
C ALA A 13 -0.05 -5.21 -14.65
N TRP A 14 0.72 -4.47 -13.83
CA TRP A 14 0.40 -3.09 -13.46
C TRP A 14 0.15 -2.18 -14.67
N GLU A 15 0.96 -2.28 -15.73
CA GLU A 15 0.78 -1.49 -16.95
C GLU A 15 -0.60 -1.64 -17.58
N ARG A 16 -1.18 -2.84 -17.52
CA ARG A 16 -2.51 -3.12 -18.06
C ARG A 16 -3.60 -2.57 -17.15
N TRP A 17 -3.42 -2.67 -15.84
CA TRP A 17 -4.32 -2.06 -14.86
C TRP A 17 -4.34 -0.53 -14.97
N VAL A 18 -3.17 0.09 -15.06
CA VAL A 18 -3.03 1.54 -15.24
C VAL A 18 -3.70 1.98 -16.53
N ARG A 19 -3.43 1.30 -17.66
CA ARG A 19 -4.09 1.61 -18.94
C ARG A 19 -5.61 1.46 -18.88
N ALA A 20 -6.10 0.41 -18.24
CA ALA A 20 -7.54 0.16 -18.10
C ALA A 20 -8.23 1.26 -17.28
N LEU A 21 -7.64 1.63 -16.14
CA LEU A 21 -8.17 2.66 -15.25
C LEU A 21 -8.00 4.08 -15.81
N ASP A 22 -6.91 4.36 -16.52
CA ASP A 22 -6.69 5.63 -17.22
C ASP A 22 -7.70 5.82 -18.35
N ARG A 23 -8.04 4.76 -19.10
CA ARG A 23 -9.09 4.82 -20.13
C ARG A 23 -10.46 5.16 -19.55
N ALA A 24 -10.72 4.76 -18.30
CA ALA A 24 -11.94 5.12 -17.57
C ALA A 24 -11.83 6.49 -16.86
N GLN A 25 -10.71 7.20 -17.01
CA GLN A 25 -10.40 8.44 -16.28
C GLN A 25 -10.53 8.30 -14.76
N ALA A 26 -10.21 7.12 -14.23
CA ALA A 26 -10.39 6.78 -12.83
C ALA A 26 -9.56 7.66 -11.88
N TYR A 27 -8.51 8.34 -12.36
CA TYR A 27 -7.74 9.32 -11.61
C TYR A 27 -8.58 10.50 -11.09
N SER A 28 -9.72 10.79 -11.71
CA SER A 28 -10.66 11.84 -11.28
C SER A 28 -11.66 11.36 -10.22
N TRP A 29 -11.68 10.06 -9.92
CA TRP A 29 -12.70 9.44 -9.08
C TRP A 29 -12.24 9.31 -7.63
N PRO A 30 -13.18 9.32 -6.67
CA PRO A 30 -12.86 8.95 -5.30
C PRO A 30 -12.49 7.46 -5.21
N HIS A 31 -11.53 7.14 -4.35
CA HIS A 31 -11.03 5.78 -4.07
C HIS A 31 -12.11 4.68 -4.09
N ARG A 32 -13.23 4.90 -3.37
CA ARG A 32 -14.34 3.93 -3.27
C ARG A 32 -14.95 3.60 -4.63
N ARG A 33 -15.03 4.58 -5.53
CA ARG A 33 -15.57 4.41 -6.88
C ARG A 33 -14.61 3.61 -7.75
N ILE A 34 -13.30 3.82 -7.62
CA ILE A 34 -12.29 3.02 -8.34
C ILE A 34 -12.37 1.55 -7.89
N ALA A 35 -12.41 1.29 -6.58
CA ALA A 35 -12.52 -0.07 -6.05
C ALA A 35 -13.83 -0.76 -6.50
N ALA A 36 -14.95 -0.04 -6.51
CA ALA A 36 -16.23 -0.56 -7.01
C ALA A 36 -16.18 -0.89 -8.51
N TYR A 37 -15.57 -0.01 -9.32
CA TYR A 37 -15.38 -0.23 -10.75
C TYR A 37 -14.52 -1.47 -11.02
N VAL A 38 -13.39 -1.61 -10.30
CA VAL A 38 -12.51 -2.79 -10.44
C VAL A 38 -13.26 -4.08 -10.14
N ARG A 39 -14.07 -4.09 -9.07
CA ARG A 39 -14.92 -5.24 -8.70
C ARG A 39 -15.98 -5.53 -9.77
N GLN A 40 -16.72 -4.53 -10.21
CA GLN A 40 -17.87 -4.72 -11.11
C GLN A 40 -17.43 -5.09 -12.52
N THR A 41 -16.40 -4.43 -13.05
CA THR A 41 -15.95 -4.61 -14.43
C THR A 41 -15.04 -5.82 -14.60
N TYR A 42 -14.13 -6.05 -13.65
CA TYR A 42 -13.10 -7.08 -13.80
C TYR A 42 -13.30 -8.30 -12.87
N LYS A 43 -14.36 -8.30 -12.05
CA LYS A 43 -14.73 -9.39 -11.13
C LYS A 43 -13.56 -9.88 -10.26
N VAL A 44 -12.68 -8.96 -9.89
CA VAL A 44 -11.55 -9.21 -9.00
C VAL A 44 -12.07 -9.37 -7.57
N ALA A 45 -11.46 -10.27 -6.78
CA ALA A 45 -11.85 -10.46 -5.39
C ALA A 45 -11.63 -9.18 -4.56
N ASP A 46 -12.50 -8.93 -3.58
CA ASP A 46 -12.58 -7.66 -2.84
C ASP A 46 -11.24 -7.15 -2.28
N TRP A 47 -10.42 -8.06 -1.74
CA TRP A 47 -9.08 -7.74 -1.24
C TRP A 47 -8.14 -7.19 -2.33
N TRP A 48 -8.21 -7.75 -3.53
CA TRP A 48 -7.38 -7.34 -4.66
C TRP A 48 -7.88 -6.04 -5.30
N CYS A 49 -9.18 -5.74 -5.23
CA CYS A 49 -9.73 -4.45 -5.68
C CYS A 49 -9.11 -3.27 -4.91
N GLN A 50 -8.96 -3.40 -3.60
CA GLN A 50 -8.28 -2.41 -2.75
C GLN A 50 -6.80 -2.26 -3.15
N THR A 51 -6.11 -3.38 -3.34
CA THR A 51 -4.70 -3.40 -3.74
C THR A 51 -4.47 -2.71 -5.09
N VAL A 52 -5.28 -3.04 -6.10
CA VAL A 52 -5.23 -2.42 -7.43
C VAL A 52 -5.50 -0.93 -7.34
N THR A 53 -6.51 -0.52 -6.57
CA THR A 53 -6.85 0.89 -6.39
C THR A 53 -5.73 1.69 -5.74
N VAL A 54 -5.18 1.21 -4.61
CA VAL A 54 -4.08 1.88 -3.91
C VAL A 54 -2.83 1.97 -4.79
N GLY A 55 -2.49 0.90 -5.51
CA GLY A 55 -1.33 0.92 -6.39
C GLY A 55 -1.52 1.85 -7.59
N TYR A 56 -2.71 1.89 -8.19
CA TYR A 56 -3.03 2.85 -9.26
C TYR A 56 -2.90 4.30 -8.78
N GLU A 57 -3.46 4.64 -7.61
CA GLU A 57 -3.34 5.98 -7.02
C GLU A 57 -1.87 6.37 -6.76
N ARG A 58 -1.05 5.42 -6.29
CA ARG A 58 0.40 5.64 -6.10
C ARG A 58 1.12 5.87 -7.42
N ILE A 59 0.86 5.05 -8.45
CA ILE A 59 1.51 5.15 -9.77
C ILE A 59 1.15 6.47 -10.45
N LYS A 60 -0.10 6.94 -10.32
CA LYS A 60 -0.53 8.23 -10.87
C LYS A 60 -0.01 9.44 -10.09
N GLY A 61 0.74 9.23 -9.01
CA GLY A 61 1.21 10.31 -8.14
C GLY A 61 0.09 10.98 -7.34
N LEU A 62 -1.09 10.36 -7.26
CA LEU A 62 -2.22 10.85 -6.46
C LEU A 62 -2.02 10.57 -4.96
N ARG A 63 -1.05 9.71 -4.61
CA ARG A 63 -0.65 9.39 -3.24
C ARG A 63 0.86 9.18 -3.13
N VAL A 64 1.51 9.90 -2.22
CA VAL A 64 2.90 9.63 -1.84
C VAL A 64 2.94 8.41 -0.91
N VAL A 65 4.03 7.63 -0.93
CA VAL A 65 4.19 6.47 -0.04
C VAL A 65 4.09 6.91 1.42
N GLY A 66 3.20 6.26 2.18
CA GLY A 66 2.95 6.59 3.60
C GLY A 66 1.84 7.63 3.81
N GLN A 67 1.31 8.27 2.77
CA GLN A 67 0.30 9.31 2.90
C GLN A 67 -1.11 8.75 3.17
N ARG A 68 -1.69 9.16 4.30
CA ARG A 68 -3.08 8.95 4.68
C ARG A 68 -4.00 9.90 3.92
N ARG A 69 -5.31 9.64 3.99
CA ARG A 69 -6.35 10.39 3.25
C ARG A 69 -6.48 11.85 3.72
N ASP A 70 -6.09 12.15 4.96
CA ASP A 70 -6.04 13.49 5.55
C ASP A 70 -4.77 14.27 5.18
N GLY A 71 -3.88 13.68 4.36
CA GLY A 71 -2.59 14.27 3.99
C GLY A 71 -1.47 14.00 5.00
N GLY A 72 -1.77 13.39 6.15
CA GLY A 72 -0.76 12.96 7.12
C GLY A 72 0.06 11.78 6.61
N PHE A 73 1.21 11.52 7.22
CA PHE A 73 2.07 10.37 6.87
C PHE A 73 2.13 9.39 8.03
N GLU A 74 2.06 8.10 7.72
CA GLU A 74 2.22 7.02 8.69
C GLU A 74 3.25 6.01 8.16
N ALA A 75 4.23 5.68 9.00
CA ALA A 75 5.23 4.67 8.70
C ALA A 75 5.38 3.75 9.91
N SER A 76 5.33 2.44 9.67
CA SER A 76 5.62 1.42 10.66
C SER A 76 6.84 0.60 10.24
N LYS A 77 7.69 0.26 11.21
CA LYS A 77 8.84 -0.61 11.01
C LYS A 77 8.90 -1.62 12.14
N SER A 78 8.92 -2.89 11.78
CA SER A 78 9.08 -3.99 12.74
C SER A 78 10.45 -4.62 12.54
N LYS A 79 11.16 -4.87 13.64
CA LYS A 79 12.44 -5.59 13.64
C LYS A 79 12.43 -6.55 14.83
N THR A 80 12.73 -7.82 14.57
CA THR A 80 12.87 -8.84 15.60
C THR A 80 14.28 -8.79 16.17
N PHE A 81 14.40 -8.85 17.49
CA PHE A 81 15.68 -8.85 18.19
C PHE A 81 15.78 -10.08 19.08
N THR A 82 16.92 -10.76 19.04
CA THR A 82 17.25 -11.87 19.95
C THR A 82 17.81 -11.32 21.26
N ALA A 83 16.99 -10.57 22.01
CA ALA A 83 17.37 -9.95 23.27
C ALA A 83 16.20 -9.96 24.27
N PRO A 84 16.47 -10.00 25.59
CA PRO A 84 15.43 -9.88 26.60
C PRO A 84 14.67 -8.54 26.50
N LEU A 85 13.36 -8.58 26.75
CA LEU A 85 12.48 -7.41 26.68
C LEU A 85 12.97 -6.25 27.56
N THR A 86 13.45 -6.55 28.77
CA THR A 86 13.97 -5.54 29.71
C THR A 86 15.14 -4.75 29.14
N ARG A 87 16.03 -5.42 28.39
CA ARG A 87 17.17 -4.78 27.72
C ARG A 87 16.71 -3.90 26.55
N LEU A 88 15.76 -4.38 25.75
CA LEU A 88 15.19 -3.60 24.64
C LEU A 88 14.44 -2.37 25.15
N TYR A 89 13.67 -2.53 26.23
CA TYR A 89 12.93 -1.43 26.83
C TYR A 89 13.88 -0.34 27.34
N ARG A 90 14.93 -0.72 28.08
CA ARG A 90 15.96 0.24 28.54
C ARG A 90 16.65 0.96 27.38
N ALA A 91 17.06 0.23 26.33
CA ALA A 91 17.66 0.84 25.14
C ALA A 91 16.73 1.83 24.40
N TRP A 92 15.42 1.66 24.54
CA TRP A 92 14.43 2.55 23.97
C TRP A 92 14.14 3.76 24.85
N SER A 93 14.05 3.58 26.17
CA SER A 93 13.70 4.62 27.14
C SER A 93 14.88 5.46 27.64
N ASP A 94 16.11 4.93 27.60
CA ASP A 94 17.33 5.64 27.99
C ASP A 94 18.33 5.73 26.83
N ALA A 95 18.50 6.95 26.32
CA ALA A 95 19.40 7.25 25.20
C ALA A 95 20.86 6.82 25.45
N ARG A 96 21.35 6.81 26.71
CA ARG A 96 22.73 6.42 27.03
C ARG A 96 22.98 4.92 26.89
N THR A 97 21.90 4.12 26.90
CA THR A 97 21.98 2.65 26.76
C THR A 97 21.75 2.17 25.33
N ARG A 98 21.50 3.10 24.40
CA ARG A 98 21.40 2.82 22.97
C ARG A 98 22.81 2.71 22.39
N ALA A 99 23.17 1.54 21.86
CA ALA A 99 24.40 1.41 21.09
C ALA A 99 24.29 2.26 19.81
N THR A 100 25.27 3.13 19.57
CA THR A 100 25.47 3.84 18.30
C THR A 100 25.95 2.90 17.21
#